data_AF-A0A3M1Y8Y3-F1
#
_entry.id   AF-A0A3M1Y8Y3-F1
#
_cell.length_a   1.000
_cell.length_b   1.000
_cell.length_c   1.000
_cell.angle_alpha   90.00
_cell.angle_beta   90.00
_cell.angle_gamma   90.00
#
_symmetry.space_group_name_H-M   'P 1'
#
loop_
_entity.id
_entity.type
_entity.pdbx_description
1 polymer ?
#
loop_
_entity_poly.entity_id
_entity_poly.type
_entity_poly.pdbx_seq_one_letter_code
_entity_poly.pdbx_strand_id
1 'polypeptide(L)'
;MYGWLKNHIWYLHTPVIMLVYATPSMCLQTLMTNAKPSTQRLHLRNLFAQGRRYQITPNKTGFDLTTTSKVTWQYRKRTVSSSMMRGKLSPIGEDITRVELETHIAPFYLLDCLFIPTFMTSLIVFMPWHPLLIGWLSAVLYLLSWVGHRYNARMEAHEMIWFVQKALEELTPATIPELDASTDHIIIQREFEQIWQQFYEEISRKGK
;
A
#
# COMPACT_ATOMS: atom_id res chain seq x y z
N MET A 1 -0.08 5.82 -25.23
CA MET A 1 -0.72 6.89 -24.43
C MET A 1 -1.86 6.39 -23.52
N TYR A 2 -2.76 5.51 -24.01
CA TYR A 2 -3.91 5.00 -23.23
C TYR A 2 -3.53 4.23 -21.93
N GLY A 3 -2.46 3.43 -21.97
CA GLY A 3 -1.98 2.69 -20.79
C GLY A 3 -1.47 3.61 -19.66
N TRP A 4 -0.88 4.76 -20.01
CA TRP A 4 -0.37 5.73 -19.03
C TRP A 4 -1.52 6.39 -18.26
N LEU A 5 -2.58 6.82 -18.97
CA LEU A 5 -3.77 7.40 -18.33
C LEU A 5 -4.49 6.39 -17.44
N LYS A 6 -4.63 5.14 -17.87
CA LYS A 6 -5.26 4.09 -17.06
C LYS A 6 -4.48 3.83 -15.77
N ASN A 7 -3.16 3.72 -15.89
CA ASN A 7 -2.29 3.51 -14.74
C ASN A 7 -2.31 4.70 -13.79
N HIS A 8 -2.34 5.92 -14.32
CA HIS A 8 -2.41 7.09 -13.46
C HIS A 8 -3.80 7.21 -12.82
N ILE A 9 -4.89 7.16 -13.56
CA ILE A 9 -6.23 7.44 -12.99
C ILE A 9 -6.68 6.35 -12.02
N TRP A 10 -6.47 5.08 -12.36
CA TRP A 10 -7.11 3.95 -11.65
C TRP A 10 -6.23 3.30 -10.59
N TYR A 11 -4.92 3.22 -10.83
CA TYR A 11 -3.98 2.56 -9.92
C TYR A 11 -3.38 3.57 -8.95
N LEU A 12 -3.33 3.18 -7.67
CA LEU A 12 -2.85 4.04 -6.58
C LEU A 12 -1.36 3.84 -6.29
N HIS A 13 -0.85 2.65 -6.58
CA HIS A 13 0.51 2.25 -6.28
C HIS A 13 1.05 1.32 -7.37
N THR A 14 2.37 1.32 -7.55
CA THR A 14 3.07 0.30 -8.35
C THR A 14 2.82 -1.08 -7.73
N PRO A 15 2.58 -2.14 -8.53
CA PRO A 15 2.40 -3.48 -7.98
C PRO A 15 3.55 -3.86 -7.04
N VAL A 16 3.23 -4.27 -5.81
CA VAL A 16 4.22 -4.71 -4.83
C VAL A 16 4.31 -6.22 -4.91
N ILE A 17 5.50 -6.74 -5.17
CA ILE A 17 5.75 -8.17 -5.24
C ILE A 17 6.57 -8.56 -4.01
N MET A 18 6.11 -9.57 -3.28
CA MET A 18 6.82 -10.15 -2.15
C MET A 18 6.86 -11.67 -2.30
N LEU A 19 7.95 -12.29 -1.80
CA LEU A 19 8.10 -13.73 -1.74
C LEU A 19 7.93 -14.16 -0.28
N VAL A 20 7.09 -15.15 -0.05
CA VAL A 20 6.80 -15.68 1.28
C VAL A 20 7.06 -17.18 1.26
N TYR A 21 7.84 -17.67 2.22
CA TYR A 21 8.14 -19.09 2.39
C TYR A 21 6.99 -19.81 3.11
N ALA A 22 5.82 -19.77 2.49
CA ALA A 22 4.65 -20.51 2.93
C ALA A 22 3.78 -20.85 1.72
N THR A 23 2.97 -21.90 1.86
CA THR A 23 1.97 -22.27 0.85
C THR A 23 0.90 -21.18 0.71
N PRO A 24 0.22 -21.06 -0.46
CA PRO A 24 -0.80 -20.04 -0.66
C PRO A 24 -1.96 -20.11 0.34
N SER A 25 -2.34 -21.32 0.75
CA SER A 25 -3.38 -21.56 1.75
C SER A 25 -2.98 -21.05 3.12
N MET A 26 -1.72 -21.28 3.52
CA MET A 26 -1.18 -20.79 4.80
C MET A 26 -1.09 -19.26 4.81
N CYS A 27 -0.62 -18.64 3.71
CA CYS A 27 -0.61 -17.19 3.56
C CYS A 27 -2.01 -16.59 3.75
N LEU A 28 -3.01 -17.14 3.07
CA LEU A 28 -4.39 -16.69 3.13
C LEU A 28 -4.98 -16.87 4.55
N GLN A 29 -4.74 -18.02 5.17
CA GLN A 29 -5.22 -18.30 6.52
C GLN A 29 -4.62 -17.35 7.55
N THR A 30 -3.31 -17.09 7.47
CA THR A 30 -2.64 -16.12 8.34
C THR A 30 -3.20 -14.73 8.14
N LEU A 31 -3.39 -14.29 6.90
CA LEU A 31 -4.03 -13.02 6.58
C LEU A 31 -5.42 -12.90 7.20
N MET A 32 -6.29 -13.92 7.02
CA MET A 32 -7.63 -13.93 7.59
C MET A 32 -7.63 -13.93 9.13
N THR A 33 -6.67 -14.63 9.73
CA THR A 33 -6.51 -14.70 11.19
C THR A 33 -6.00 -13.38 11.76
N ASN A 34 -5.11 -12.70 11.02
CA ASN A 34 -4.56 -11.39 11.35
C ASN A 34 -5.49 -10.22 10.97
N ALA A 35 -6.57 -10.43 10.21
CA ALA A 35 -7.51 -9.37 9.82
C ALA A 35 -8.38 -8.84 10.98
N LYS A 36 -8.51 -9.60 12.07
CA LYS A 36 -9.29 -9.21 13.26
C LYS A 36 -8.35 -8.79 14.40
N PRO A 37 -8.68 -7.71 15.13
CA PRO A 37 -7.90 -7.32 16.31
C PRO A 37 -7.98 -8.42 17.37
N SER A 38 -6.85 -8.71 18.01
CA SER A 38 -6.73 -9.71 19.07
C SER A 38 -5.95 -9.13 20.24
N THR A 39 -6.42 -9.38 21.46
CA THR A 39 -5.74 -8.94 22.69
C THR A 39 -4.43 -9.69 22.95
N GLN A 40 -4.24 -10.86 22.32
CA GLN A 40 -3.04 -11.69 22.47
C GLN A 40 -1.89 -11.22 21.56
N ARG A 41 -2.18 -10.48 20.47
CA ARG A 41 -1.20 -10.06 19.45
C ARG A 41 -0.95 -8.55 19.52
N LEU A 42 -0.27 -8.12 20.59
CA LEU A 42 -0.04 -6.70 20.89
C LEU A 42 0.84 -6.00 19.83
N HIS A 43 1.75 -6.71 19.17
CA HIS A 43 2.62 -6.15 18.13
C HIS A 43 1.83 -5.69 16.88
N LEU A 44 0.69 -6.33 16.59
CA LEU A 44 -0.21 -5.96 15.50
C LEU A 44 -1.19 -4.83 15.87
N ARG A 45 -1.16 -4.33 17.11
CA ARG A 45 -2.10 -3.29 17.59
C ARG A 45 -2.06 -2.04 16.73
N ASN A 46 -0.89 -1.66 16.24
CA ASN A 46 -0.70 -0.47 15.41
C ASN A 46 -1.37 -0.61 14.02
N LEU A 47 -1.57 -1.83 13.51
CA LEU A 47 -2.34 -2.09 12.27
C LEU A 47 -3.80 -1.65 12.41
N PHE A 48 -4.35 -1.71 13.62
CA PHE A 48 -5.74 -1.37 13.94
C PHE A 48 -5.90 0.01 14.57
N ALA A 49 -4.86 0.85 14.49
CA ALA A 49 -4.94 2.23 14.93
C ALA A 49 -6.17 2.92 14.30
N GLN A 50 -6.77 3.87 15.03
CA GLN A 50 -7.97 4.59 14.60
C GLN A 50 -9.22 3.69 14.39
N GLY A 51 -9.22 2.48 14.95
CA GLY A 51 -10.37 1.57 14.88
C GLY A 51 -10.59 0.95 13.50
N ARG A 52 -9.52 0.88 12.70
CA ARG A 52 -9.51 0.26 11.38
C ARG A 52 -9.89 -1.21 11.45
N ARG A 53 -10.49 -1.72 10.39
CA ARG A 53 -10.78 -3.14 10.19
C ARG A 53 -10.47 -3.50 8.76
N TYR A 54 -9.79 -4.63 8.60
CA TYR A 54 -9.45 -5.21 7.33
C TYR A 54 -10.46 -6.33 7.04
N GLN A 55 -11.01 -6.33 5.84
CA GLN A 55 -11.89 -7.38 5.37
C GLN A 55 -11.23 -8.07 4.18
N ILE A 56 -10.96 -9.36 4.34
CA ILE A 56 -10.30 -10.19 3.34
C ILE A 56 -11.33 -11.14 2.78
N THR A 57 -11.50 -11.10 1.47
CA THR A 57 -12.38 -12.00 0.72
C THR A 57 -11.51 -12.88 -0.16
N PRO A 58 -11.47 -14.21 0.06
CA PRO A 58 -10.69 -15.10 -0.80
C PRO A 58 -11.27 -15.11 -2.22
N ASN A 59 -10.40 -15.18 -3.22
CA ASN A 59 -10.76 -15.29 -4.62
C ASN A 59 -10.03 -16.50 -5.26
N LYS A 60 -10.33 -16.80 -6.53
CA LYS A 60 -9.77 -18.00 -7.21
C LYS A 60 -8.23 -18.00 -7.31
N THR A 61 -7.61 -16.83 -7.31
CA THR A 61 -6.16 -16.66 -7.56
C THR A 61 -5.42 -16.00 -6.40
N GLY A 62 -6.05 -15.87 -5.23
CA GLY A 62 -5.54 -15.09 -4.10
C GLY A 62 -6.67 -14.49 -3.25
N PHE A 63 -6.67 -13.17 -3.07
CA PHE A 63 -7.64 -12.47 -2.22
C PHE A 63 -7.91 -11.04 -2.67
N ASP A 64 -9.06 -10.52 -2.26
CA ASP A 64 -9.36 -9.08 -2.27
C ASP A 64 -9.39 -8.58 -0.83
N LEU A 65 -8.82 -7.40 -0.59
CA LEU A 65 -8.75 -6.74 0.71
C LEU A 65 -9.41 -5.36 0.59
N THR A 66 -10.23 -5.02 1.58
CA THR A 66 -10.82 -3.70 1.78
C THR A 66 -10.63 -3.26 3.22
N THR A 67 -10.71 -1.96 3.49
CA THR A 67 -10.54 -1.43 4.85
C THR A 67 -11.60 -0.39 5.19
N THR A 68 -11.96 -0.33 6.47
CA THR A 68 -12.90 0.66 7.00
C THR A 68 -12.36 1.25 8.30
N SER A 69 -12.51 2.55 8.49
CA SER A 69 -12.14 3.26 9.72
C SER A 69 -13.38 3.73 10.49
N LYS A 70 -13.22 3.97 11.80
CA LYS A 70 -14.29 4.50 12.63
C LYS A 70 -14.44 6.01 12.39
N VAL A 71 -15.66 6.49 12.22
CA VAL A 71 -15.94 7.93 12.19
C VAL A 71 -15.95 8.44 13.63
N THR A 72 -15.09 9.41 13.96
CA THR A 72 -14.87 9.85 15.34
C THR A 72 -16.11 10.53 15.95
N TRP A 73 -16.89 11.26 15.15
CA TRP A 73 -18.07 12.02 15.61
C TRP A 73 -19.41 11.27 15.46
N GLN A 74 -19.44 10.07 14.87
CA GLN A 74 -20.69 9.30 14.67
C GLN A 74 -20.60 7.95 15.37
N TYR A 75 -21.52 7.71 16.31
CA TYR A 75 -21.62 6.43 17.01
C TYR A 75 -22.01 5.32 16.02
N ARG A 76 -21.30 4.18 16.08
CA ARG A 76 -21.47 2.97 15.24
C ARG A 76 -21.28 3.14 13.73
N LYS A 77 -21.01 4.34 13.20
CA LYS A 77 -20.75 4.55 11.78
C LYS A 77 -19.27 4.36 11.43
N ARG A 78 -19.03 3.81 10.24
CA ARG A 78 -17.70 3.58 9.66
C ARG A 78 -17.61 4.30 8.32
N THR A 79 -16.39 4.62 7.92
CA THR A 79 -16.09 5.14 6.59
C THR A 79 -16.31 4.05 5.54
N VAL A 80 -16.66 4.49 4.33
CA VAL A 80 -16.64 3.63 3.14
C VAL A 80 -15.18 3.47 2.71
N SER A 81 -14.80 2.26 2.27
CA SER A 81 -13.44 2.00 1.78
C SER A 81 -13.16 2.85 0.53
N SER A 82 -12.08 3.62 0.55
CA SER A 82 -11.68 4.45 -0.58
C SER A 82 -10.79 3.70 -1.57
N SER A 83 -10.15 2.62 -1.13
CA SER A 83 -9.25 1.79 -1.92
C SER A 83 -9.56 0.31 -1.77
N MET A 84 -9.35 -0.45 -2.84
CA MET A 84 -9.46 -1.90 -2.83
C MET A 84 -8.16 -2.49 -3.33
N MET A 85 -7.68 -3.52 -2.63
CA MET A 85 -6.45 -4.22 -2.95
C MET A 85 -6.80 -5.62 -3.45
N ARG A 86 -6.13 -6.03 -4.51
CA ARG A 86 -6.14 -7.41 -4.98
C ARG A 86 -4.76 -8.01 -4.76
N GLY A 87 -4.71 -9.07 -3.97
CA GLY A 87 -3.53 -9.91 -3.82
C GLY A 87 -3.65 -11.14 -4.71
N LYS A 88 -2.70 -11.35 -5.61
CA LYS A 88 -2.54 -12.61 -6.34
C LYS A 88 -1.50 -13.47 -5.63
N LEU A 89 -1.82 -14.73 -5.40
CA LEU A 89 -0.93 -15.73 -4.83
C LEU A 89 -0.54 -16.70 -5.94
N SER A 90 0.74 -16.73 -6.29
CA SER A 90 1.29 -17.63 -7.30
C SER A 90 2.37 -18.49 -6.66
N PRO A 91 2.21 -19.82 -6.58
CA PRO A 91 3.25 -20.69 -6.04
C PRO A 91 4.49 -20.68 -6.96
N ILE A 92 5.67 -20.60 -6.35
CA ILE A 92 6.97 -20.75 -7.01
C ILE A 92 7.66 -21.92 -6.32
N GLY A 93 7.41 -23.15 -6.80
CA GLY A 93 7.87 -24.38 -6.14
C GLY A 93 6.91 -24.87 -5.05
N GLU A 94 7.42 -25.67 -4.12
CA GLU A 94 6.60 -26.34 -3.10
C GLU A 94 6.28 -25.43 -1.90
N ASP A 95 7.26 -24.64 -1.44
CA ASP A 95 7.15 -23.88 -0.18
C ASP A 95 7.20 -22.35 -0.33
N ILE A 96 7.40 -21.83 -1.55
CA ILE A 96 7.49 -20.38 -1.79
C ILE A 96 6.26 -19.92 -2.55
N THR A 97 5.62 -18.86 -2.06
CA THR A 97 4.52 -18.18 -2.74
C THR A 97 4.94 -16.75 -3.08
N ARG A 98 4.77 -16.39 -4.35
CA ARG A 98 4.82 -15.00 -4.81
C ARG A 98 3.48 -14.35 -4.56
N VAL A 99 3.49 -13.29 -3.78
CA VAL A 99 2.34 -12.45 -3.50
C VAL A 99 2.50 -11.15 -4.29
N GLU A 100 1.59 -10.90 -5.22
CA GLU A 100 1.53 -9.65 -5.99
C GLU A 100 0.34 -8.83 -5.52
N LEU A 101 0.61 -7.62 -5.04
CA LEU A 101 -0.38 -6.70 -4.49
C LEU A 101 -0.63 -5.56 -5.48
N GLU A 102 -1.85 -5.50 -5.99
CA GLU A 102 -2.34 -4.42 -6.84
C GLU A 102 -3.38 -3.61 -6.06
N THR A 103 -3.26 -2.29 -6.05
CA THR A 103 -4.22 -1.40 -5.38
C THR A 103 -4.89 -0.48 -6.39
N HIS A 104 -6.21 -0.34 -6.26
CA HIS A 104 -7.02 0.52 -7.10
C HIS A 104 -8.01 1.32 -6.28
N ILE A 105 -8.48 2.43 -6.86
CA ILE A 105 -9.53 3.26 -6.25
C ILE A 105 -10.85 2.47 -6.25
N ALA A 106 -11.65 2.61 -5.20
CA ALA A 106 -13.00 2.06 -5.17
C ALA A 106 -13.90 2.85 -6.15
N PRO A 107 -14.65 2.19 -7.05
CA PRO A 107 -15.43 2.88 -8.10
C PRO A 107 -16.44 3.89 -7.52
N PHE A 108 -17.12 3.53 -6.43
CA PHE A 108 -18.08 4.42 -5.77
C PHE A 108 -17.42 5.63 -5.13
N TYR A 109 -16.20 5.50 -4.60
CA TYR A 109 -15.45 6.61 -4.04
C TYR A 109 -15.03 7.64 -5.11
N LEU A 110 -14.81 7.17 -6.34
CA LEU A 110 -14.52 8.05 -7.48
C LEU A 110 -15.76 8.87 -7.88
N LEU A 111 -16.96 8.30 -7.77
CA LEU A 111 -18.21 9.03 -8.05
C LEU A 111 -18.47 10.13 -7.00
N ASP A 112 -18.23 9.84 -5.72
CA ASP A 112 -18.36 10.83 -4.64
C ASP A 112 -17.46 12.05 -4.86
N CYS A 113 -16.28 11.86 -5.46
CA CYS A 113 -15.35 12.93 -5.81
C CYS A 113 -15.97 14.01 -6.72
N LEU A 114 -16.96 13.66 -7.53
CA LEU A 114 -17.60 14.58 -8.48
C LEU A 114 -18.83 15.27 -7.90
N PHE A 115 -19.46 14.70 -6.86
CA PHE A 115 -20.74 15.19 -6.36
C PHE A 115 -20.65 16.62 -5.79
N ILE A 116 -19.71 16.84 -4.85
CA ILE A 116 -19.54 18.15 -4.19
C ILE A 116 -19.10 19.23 -5.19
N PRO A 117 -18.07 19.02 -6.05
CA PRO A 117 -17.67 20.03 -7.03
C PRO A 117 -18.78 20.37 -8.04
N THR A 118 -19.59 19.39 -8.45
CA THR A 118 -20.71 19.62 -9.36
C THR A 118 -21.79 20.46 -8.71
N PHE A 119 -22.14 20.17 -7.45
CA PHE A 119 -23.08 20.98 -6.68
C PHE A 119 -22.57 22.41 -6.47
N MET A 120 -21.30 22.60 -6.11
CA MET A 120 -20.74 23.95 -5.93
C MET A 120 -20.65 24.71 -7.26
N THR A 121 -20.27 24.03 -8.33
CA THR A 121 -20.21 24.62 -9.67
C THR A 121 -21.59 25.09 -10.13
N SER A 122 -22.66 24.33 -9.84
CA SER A 122 -24.02 24.76 -10.21
C SER A 122 -24.42 26.06 -9.51
N LEU A 123 -23.98 26.30 -8.27
CA LEU A 123 -24.20 27.57 -7.57
C LEU A 123 -23.38 28.72 -8.18
N ILE A 124 -22.11 28.48 -8.51
CA ILE A 124 -21.19 29.51 -9.03
C ILE A 124 -21.62 29.99 -10.42
N VAL A 125 -22.17 29.11 -11.25
CA VAL A 125 -22.61 29.46 -12.62
C VAL A 125 -23.73 30.52 -12.64
N PHE A 126 -24.55 30.60 -11.59
CA PHE A 126 -25.61 31.61 -11.47
C PHE A 126 -25.14 32.94 -10.89
N MET A 127 -23.86 33.08 -10.52
CA MET A 127 -23.32 34.33 -10.01
C MET A 127 -23.09 35.33 -11.15
N PRO A 128 -23.34 36.64 -10.95
CA PRO A 128 -23.13 37.68 -11.95
C PRO A 128 -21.63 38.05 -12.06
N TRP A 129 -20.77 37.04 -12.19
CA TRP A 129 -19.32 37.20 -12.26
C TRP A 129 -18.83 37.02 -13.70
N HIS A 130 -17.59 37.46 -13.95
CA HIS A 130 -16.96 37.27 -15.24
C HIS A 130 -16.83 35.76 -15.58
N PRO A 131 -17.19 35.31 -16.79
CA PRO A 131 -17.25 33.87 -17.12
C PRO A 131 -15.90 33.16 -16.99
N LEU A 132 -14.78 33.85 -17.23
CA LEU A 132 -13.44 33.29 -17.00
C LEU A 132 -13.19 32.98 -15.52
N LEU A 133 -13.68 33.81 -14.59
CA LEU A 133 -13.53 33.57 -13.16
C LEU A 133 -14.36 32.36 -12.73
N ILE A 134 -15.59 32.24 -13.25
CA ILE A 134 -16.45 31.06 -13.03
C ILE A 134 -15.74 29.80 -13.50
N GLY A 135 -15.24 29.79 -14.74
CA GLY A 135 -14.52 28.65 -15.31
C GLY A 135 -13.27 28.27 -14.51
N TRP A 136 -12.49 29.25 -14.06
CA TRP A 136 -11.31 29.03 -13.23
C TRP A 136 -11.66 28.44 -11.86
N LEU A 137 -12.64 29.01 -11.16
CA LEU A 137 -13.08 28.52 -9.84
C LEU A 137 -13.61 27.08 -9.94
N SER A 138 -14.42 26.79 -10.95
CA SER A 138 -14.89 25.42 -11.21
C SER A 138 -13.71 24.47 -11.45
N ALA A 139 -12.76 24.83 -12.33
CA ALA A 139 -11.60 23.99 -12.59
C ALA A 139 -10.78 23.71 -11.32
N VAL A 140 -10.54 24.73 -10.48
CA VAL A 140 -9.85 24.58 -9.20
C VAL A 140 -10.62 23.66 -8.25
N LEU A 141 -11.94 23.79 -8.15
CA LEU A 141 -12.77 22.92 -7.30
C LEU A 141 -12.67 21.45 -7.69
N TYR A 142 -12.79 21.14 -8.98
CA TYR A 142 -12.64 19.75 -9.46
C TYR A 142 -11.23 19.22 -9.22
N LEU A 143 -10.20 20.04 -9.48
CA LEU A 143 -8.81 19.66 -9.26
C LEU A 143 -8.54 19.35 -7.77
N LEU A 144 -8.99 20.23 -6.87
CA LEU A 144 -8.78 20.06 -5.43
C LEU A 144 -9.50 18.82 -4.90
N SER A 145 -10.74 18.61 -5.36
CA SER A 145 -11.51 17.41 -5.01
C SER A 145 -10.80 16.15 -5.48
N TRP A 146 -10.37 16.12 -6.74
CA TRP A 146 -9.66 14.97 -7.33
C TRP A 146 -8.37 14.63 -6.57
N VAL A 147 -7.53 15.64 -6.32
CA VAL A 147 -6.26 15.46 -5.60
C VAL A 147 -6.50 14.98 -4.18
N GLY A 148 -7.48 15.55 -3.47
CA GLY A 148 -7.83 15.15 -2.11
C GLY A 148 -8.29 13.70 -2.01
N HIS A 149 -9.22 13.27 -2.87
CA HIS A 149 -9.71 11.89 -2.90
C HIS A 149 -8.59 10.91 -3.26
N ARG A 150 -7.79 11.25 -4.26
CA ARG A 150 -6.66 10.42 -4.67
C ARG A 150 -5.61 10.27 -3.57
N TYR A 151 -5.31 11.35 -2.83
CA TYR A 151 -4.38 11.30 -1.70
C TYR A 151 -4.91 10.40 -0.58
N ASN A 152 -6.18 10.53 -0.20
CA ASN A 152 -6.80 9.69 0.81
C ASN A 152 -6.79 8.21 0.42
N ALA A 153 -7.15 7.90 -0.82
CA ALA A 153 -7.11 6.53 -1.33
C ALA A 153 -5.69 5.96 -1.35
N ARG A 154 -4.68 6.77 -1.68
CA ARG A 154 -3.27 6.34 -1.64
C ARG A 154 -2.79 6.06 -0.20
N MET A 155 -3.19 6.89 0.76
CA MET A 155 -2.91 6.65 2.18
C MET A 155 -3.53 5.33 2.66
N GLU A 156 -4.79 5.09 2.32
CA GLU A 156 -5.49 3.84 2.65
C GLU A 156 -4.79 2.62 2.01
N ALA A 157 -4.42 2.73 0.73
CA ALA A 157 -3.67 1.69 0.02
C ALA A 157 -2.32 1.38 0.68
N HIS A 158 -1.58 2.39 1.14
CA HIS A 158 -0.31 2.21 1.84
C HIS A 158 -0.48 1.42 3.13
N GLU A 159 -1.55 1.68 3.88
CA GLU A 159 -1.85 0.98 5.13
C GLU A 159 -2.27 -0.47 4.89
N MET A 160 -3.00 -0.74 3.80
CA MET A 160 -3.31 -2.10 3.38
C MET A 160 -2.05 -2.87 2.98
N ILE A 161 -1.10 -2.24 2.28
CA ILE A 161 0.18 -2.87 1.93
C ILE A 161 0.96 -3.18 3.21
N TRP A 162 1.05 -2.21 4.12
CA TRP A 162 1.72 -2.38 5.39
C TRP A 162 1.07 -3.49 6.24
N PHE A 163 -0.26 -3.59 6.23
CA PHE A 163 -1.00 -4.68 6.85
C PHE A 163 -0.58 -6.05 6.30
N VAL A 164 -0.58 -6.22 4.97
CA VAL A 164 -0.21 -7.50 4.34
C VAL A 164 1.25 -7.85 4.64
N GLN A 165 2.16 -6.89 4.53
CA GLN A 165 3.58 -7.08 4.85
C GLN A 165 3.77 -7.55 6.29
N LYS A 166 3.18 -6.82 7.26
CA LYS A 166 3.29 -7.18 8.69
C LYS A 166 2.58 -8.47 9.06
N ALA A 167 1.45 -8.77 8.43
CA ALA A 167 0.73 -10.02 8.69
C ALA A 167 1.47 -11.26 8.14
N LEU A 168 2.24 -11.11 7.07
CA LEU A 168 3.00 -12.21 6.45
C LEU A 168 4.46 -12.30 6.95
N GLU A 169 4.98 -11.25 7.60
CA GLU A 169 6.29 -11.27 8.26
C GLU A 169 6.40 -12.37 9.33
N GLU A 170 5.26 -12.78 9.92
CA GLU A 170 5.21 -13.93 10.86
C GLU A 170 5.43 -15.28 10.16
N LEU A 171 5.15 -15.37 8.86
CA LEU A 171 5.27 -16.61 8.07
C LEU A 171 6.60 -16.74 7.36
N THR A 172 7.30 -15.65 7.09
CA THR A 172 8.69 -15.74 6.68
C THR A 172 9.47 -16.26 7.87
N PRO A 173 9.97 -17.50 7.87
CA PRO A 173 10.96 -17.85 8.86
C PRO A 173 12.06 -16.82 8.69
N ALA A 174 12.43 -16.15 9.78
CA ALA A 174 13.71 -15.47 9.85
C ALA A 174 14.79 -16.57 9.83
N THR A 175 14.88 -17.30 8.71
CA THR A 175 16.09 -18.02 8.36
C THR A 175 17.06 -16.91 8.01
N ILE A 176 17.64 -16.31 9.07
CA ILE A 176 19.04 -15.94 9.01
C ILE A 176 19.67 -17.21 8.44
N PRO A 177 20.29 -17.17 7.25
CA PRO A 177 21.10 -18.30 6.85
C PRO A 177 22.09 -18.46 7.99
N GLU A 178 21.88 -19.46 8.84
CA GLU A 178 22.96 -19.98 9.66
C GLU A 178 24.01 -20.30 8.61
N LEU A 179 25.11 -19.54 8.63
CA LEU A 179 26.27 -19.90 7.85
C LEU A 179 26.55 -21.33 8.25
N ASP A 180 26.26 -22.23 7.32
CA ASP A 180 26.60 -23.62 7.44
C ASP A 180 28.11 -23.63 7.72
N ALA A 181 28.48 -24.02 8.94
CA ALA A 181 29.88 -24.13 9.34
C ALA A 181 30.65 -25.14 8.48
N SER A 182 29.97 -25.82 7.55
CA SER A 182 30.56 -26.74 6.57
C SER A 182 30.80 -26.16 5.17
N THR A 183 30.38 -24.92 4.86
CA THR A 183 30.72 -24.29 3.57
C THR A 183 31.82 -23.24 3.75
N ASP A 184 33.06 -23.69 3.56
CA ASP A 184 34.29 -22.89 3.49
C ASP A 184 34.30 -21.96 2.27
N HIS A 185 33.40 -20.97 2.27
CA HIS A 185 33.42 -19.81 1.39
C HIS A 185 33.47 -18.56 2.27
N ILE A 186 34.60 -18.43 2.94
CA ILE A 186 35.15 -17.15 3.39
C ILE A 186 35.42 -16.35 2.12
N ILE A 187 34.38 -15.69 1.58
CA ILE A 187 34.57 -14.56 0.66
C ILE A 187 35.02 -13.36 1.51
N ILE A 188 36.30 -13.48 1.88
CA ILE A 188 37.37 -12.48 1.91
C ILE A 188 37.13 -11.19 2.72
N GLN A 189 37.26 -11.32 4.04
CA GLN A 189 37.54 -10.20 4.94
C GLN A 189 38.75 -9.35 4.50
N ARG A 190 39.73 -9.95 3.79
CA ARG A 190 40.89 -9.23 3.20
C ARG A 190 40.54 -8.34 1.99
N GLU A 191 39.57 -8.69 1.15
CA GLU A 191 39.15 -7.85 0.02
C GLU A 191 38.39 -6.63 0.52
N PHE A 192 37.55 -6.82 1.53
CA PHE A 192 36.89 -5.69 2.20
C PHE A 192 37.91 -4.74 2.81
N GLU A 193 38.92 -5.25 3.51
CA GLU A 193 39.97 -4.44 4.13
C GLU A 193 40.79 -3.65 3.08
N GLN A 194 41.08 -4.26 1.92
CA GLN A 194 41.77 -3.59 0.80
C GLN A 194 40.92 -2.50 0.14
N ILE A 195 39.64 -2.77 -0.12
CA ILE A 195 38.71 -1.79 -0.68
C ILE A 195 38.51 -0.63 0.30
N TRP A 196 38.49 -0.93 1.60
CA TRP A 196 38.34 0.07 2.65
C TRP A 196 39.57 0.98 2.78
N GLN A 197 40.77 0.43 2.63
CA GLN A 197 42.01 1.22 2.58
C GLN A 197 42.05 2.14 1.36
N GLN A 198 41.68 1.64 0.18
CA GLN A 198 41.62 2.46 -1.04
C GLN A 198 40.66 3.65 -0.91
N PHE A 199 39.52 3.45 -0.25
CA PHE A 199 38.54 4.51 0.00
C PHE A 199 39.10 5.63 0.90
N TYR A 200 39.82 5.29 1.96
CA TYR A 200 40.43 6.29 2.85
C TYR A 200 41.57 7.06 2.19
N GLU A 201 42.38 6.41 1.37
CA GLU A 201 43.43 7.08 0.59
C GLU A 201 42.83 8.12 -0.36
N GLU A 202 41.72 7.79 -1.03
CA GLU A 202 41.05 8.69 -1.96
C GLU A 202 40.45 9.92 -1.25
N ILE A 203 39.85 9.74 -0.07
CA ILE A 203 39.36 10.84 0.77
C ILE A 203 40.52 11.74 1.22
N SER A 204 41.64 11.16 1.66
CA SER A 204 42.80 11.94 2.12
C SER A 204 43.40 12.80 0.99
N ARG A 205 43.32 12.30 -0.25
CA ARG A 205 43.88 12.96 -1.43
C ARG A 205 42.99 14.08 -1.97
N LYS A 206 41.67 13.99 -1.80
CA LYS A 206 40.69 15.05 -2.15
C LYS A 206 40.58 16.15 -1.08
N GLY A 207 41.10 15.92 0.12
CA GLY A 207 41.10 16.89 1.23
C GLY A 207 42.31 17.82 1.32
N LYS A 208 43.22 17.80 0.32
CA LYS A 208 44.31 18.77 0.13
C LYS A 208 44.06 19.59 -1.12
#